data_AF-W4RQC0-F1
#
_entry.id   AF-W4RQC0-F1
#
_cell.length_a   1.000
_cell.length_b   1.000
_cell.length_c   1.000
_cell.angle_alpha   90.00
_cell.angle_beta   90.00
_cell.angle_gamma   90.00
#
_symmetry.space_group_name_H-M   'P 1'
#
loop_
_entity.id
_entity.type
_entity.pdbx_description
1 polymer ?
#
loop_
_entity_poly.entity_id
_entity_poly.type
_entity_poly.pdbx_seq_one_letter_code
_entity_poly.pdbx_strand_id
1 'polypeptide(L)'
;MKAKKVLSGMVIGGVVAGIATLLATPKSGYETRRTLIASKNEYLGSIKDIKDSAVELKNTVATASKEGKASIQTFITDVKTAIFEWKLETEENKKGLQEDVMELEDSIKDLETELAAANSKEK
;
A
#
# COMPACT_ATOMS: atom_id res chain seq x y z
N MET A 1 9.25 14.21 3.59
CA MET A 1 10.73 14.01 3.56
C MET A 1 11.16 12.85 2.65
N LYS A 2 10.61 11.62 2.78
CA LYS A 2 11.10 10.45 2.03
C LYS A 2 10.75 10.41 0.53
N ALA A 3 9.52 10.77 0.14
CA ALA A 3 9.11 10.85 -1.27
C ALA A 3 9.99 11.79 -2.13
N LYS A 4 10.45 12.92 -1.55
CA LYS A 4 11.37 13.84 -2.24
C LYS A 4 12.71 13.18 -2.56
N LYS A 5 13.23 12.34 -1.66
CA LYS A 5 14.51 11.62 -1.87
C LYS A 5 14.39 10.55 -2.96
N VAL A 6 13.27 9.81 -2.97
CA VAL A 6 12.97 8.82 -4.01
C VAL A 6 12.85 9.48 -5.38
N LEU A 7 12.12 10.60 -5.47
CA LEU A 7 12.00 11.40 -6.70
C LEU A 7 13.36 11.91 -7.19
N SER A 8 14.21 12.43 -6.29
CA SER A 8 15.56 12.87 -6.67
C SER A 8 16.42 11.72 -7.20
N GLY A 9 16.35 10.53 -6.59
CA GLY A 9 17.05 9.33 -7.08
C GLY A 9 16.57 8.89 -8.46
N MET A 10 15.25 8.95 -8.70
CA MET A 10 14.66 8.62 -10.00
C MET A 10 15.05 9.60 -11.09
N VAL A 11 15.12 10.90 -10.80
CA VAL A 11 15.58 11.92 -11.76
C VAL A 11 17.04 11.70 -12.12
N ILE A 12 17.91 11.53 -11.13
CA ILE A 12 19.35 11.32 -11.36
C ILE A 12 19.57 10.02 -12.14
N GLY A 13 18.92 8.93 -11.73
CA GLY A 13 19.00 7.64 -12.42
C GLY A 13 18.45 7.70 -13.84
N GLY A 14 17.33 8.40 -14.05
CA GLY A 14 16.72 8.58 -15.37
C GLY A 14 17.60 9.37 -16.34
N VAL A 15 18.29 10.41 -15.87
CA VAL A 15 19.25 11.17 -16.69
C VAL A 15 20.44 10.30 -17.10
N VAL A 16 21.05 9.61 -16.13
CA VAL A 16 22.22 8.75 -16.39
C VAL A 16 21.85 7.60 -17.34
N ALA A 17 20.72 6.92 -17.10
CA ALA A 17 20.23 5.85 -17.95
C ALA A 17 19.83 6.36 -19.35
N GLY A 18 19.20 7.55 -19.44
CA GLY A 18 18.85 8.17 -20.72
C GLY A 18 20.07 8.48 -21.58
N ILE A 19 21.14 9.01 -20.99
CA ILE A 19 22.39 9.27 -21.70
C ILE A 19 23.05 7.96 -22.14
N ALA A 20 23.16 7.00 -21.22
CA ALA A 20 23.78 5.71 -21.51
C ALA A 20 23.04 4.95 -22.63
N THR A 21 21.71 4.95 -22.60
CA THR A 21 20.88 4.29 -23.63
C THR A 21 20.99 4.99 -24.98
N LEU A 22 20.98 6.34 -25.03
CA LEU A 22 21.17 7.08 -26.27
C LEU A 22 22.56 6.83 -26.89
N LEU A 23 23.60 6.70 -26.06
CA LEU A 23 24.97 6.45 -26.51
C LEU A 23 25.20 5.00 -26.95
N ALA A 24 24.60 4.04 -26.25
CA ALA A 24 24.75 2.60 -26.54
C ALA A 24 23.77 2.08 -27.63
N THR A 25 22.85 2.93 -28.12
CA THR A 25 21.88 2.54 -29.15
C THR A 25 22.61 2.25 -30.48
N PRO A 26 22.43 1.07 -31.09
CA PRO A 26 23.13 0.68 -32.32
C PRO A 26 22.57 1.32 -33.61
N LYS A 27 21.60 2.25 -33.49
CA LYS A 27 20.93 2.91 -34.63
C LYS A 27 21.52 4.27 -34.93
N SER A 28 21.45 4.69 -36.21
CA SER A 28 21.91 6.02 -36.62
C SER A 28 21.10 7.14 -35.95
N GLY A 29 21.73 8.30 -35.68
CA GLY A 29 21.05 9.41 -35.00
C GLY A 29 19.80 9.92 -35.72
N TYR A 30 19.76 9.81 -37.06
CA TYR A 30 18.59 10.10 -37.89
C TYR A 30 17.43 9.15 -37.57
N GLU A 31 17.69 7.83 -37.55
CA GLU A 31 16.69 6.81 -37.23
C GLU A 31 16.22 6.90 -35.78
N THR A 32 17.14 7.16 -34.84
CA THR A 32 16.82 7.32 -33.42
C THR A 32 15.87 8.50 -33.20
N ARG A 33 16.13 9.67 -33.80
CA ARG A 33 15.22 10.82 -33.72
C ARG A 33 13.86 10.54 -34.35
N ARG A 34 13.84 9.91 -35.54
CA ARG A 34 12.60 9.57 -36.24
C ARG A 34 11.73 8.60 -35.43
N THR A 35 12.36 7.58 -34.83
CA THR A 35 11.68 6.61 -33.96
C THR A 35 11.16 7.27 -32.69
N LEU A 36 11.97 8.14 -32.06
CA LEU A 36 11.57 8.86 -30.85
C LEU A 36 10.33 9.73 -31.07
N ILE A 37 10.27 10.43 -32.21
CA ILE A 37 9.11 11.25 -32.58
C ILE A 37 7.87 10.38 -32.83
N ALA A 38 8.04 9.25 -33.52
CA ALA A 38 6.93 8.33 -33.82
C ALA A 38 6.35 7.71 -32.54
N SER A 39 7.21 7.25 -31.63
CA SER A 39 6.77 6.55 -30.41
C SER A 39 6.32 7.50 -29.29
N LYS A 40 6.66 8.80 -29.35
CA LYS A 40 6.28 9.79 -28.32
C LYS A 40 4.78 9.73 -27.98
N ASN A 41 3.91 9.74 -29.00
CA ASN A 41 2.46 9.81 -28.79
C ASN A 41 1.91 8.54 -28.13
N GLU A 42 2.50 7.38 -28.45
CA GLU A 42 2.16 6.09 -27.85
C GLU A 42 2.54 6.08 -26.36
N TYR A 43 3.78 6.47 -26.03
CA TYR A 43 4.23 6.58 -24.63
C TYR A 43 3.41 7.58 -23.82
N LEU A 44 3.00 8.71 -24.42
CA LEU A 44 2.14 9.68 -23.75
C LEU A 44 0.75 9.10 -23.45
N GLY A 45 0.21 8.28 -24.35
CA GLY A 45 -1.02 7.53 -24.13
C GLY A 45 -0.87 6.56 -22.96
N SER A 46 0.15 5.70 -22.98
CA SER A 46 0.37 4.72 -21.91
C SER A 46 0.64 5.36 -20.55
N ILE A 47 1.34 6.50 -20.49
CA ILE A 47 1.54 7.25 -19.23
C ILE A 47 0.21 7.79 -18.69
N LYS A 48 -0.68 8.24 -19.58
CA LYS A 48 -2.02 8.68 -19.17
C LYS A 48 -2.82 7.50 -18.60
N ASP A 49 -2.78 6.35 -19.25
CA ASP A 49 -3.48 5.15 -18.78
C ASP A 49 -2.93 4.69 -17.41
N ILE A 50 -1.61 4.66 -17.24
CA ILE A 50 -0.96 4.36 -15.95
C ILE A 50 -1.41 5.34 -14.86
N LYS A 51 -1.49 6.63 -15.18
CA LYS A 51 -1.96 7.65 -14.25
C LYS A 51 -3.41 7.38 -13.85
N ASP A 52 -4.28 7.10 -14.82
CA ASP A 52 -5.70 6.86 -14.57
C ASP A 52 -5.89 5.59 -13.72
N SER A 53 -5.17 4.50 -14.03
CA SER A 53 -5.16 3.28 -13.20
C SER A 53 -4.58 3.51 -11.80
N ALA A 54 -3.56 4.36 -11.64
CA ALA A 54 -3.01 4.70 -10.32
C ALA A 54 -4.00 5.52 -9.48
N VAL A 55 -4.78 6.42 -10.11
CA VAL A 55 -5.85 7.18 -9.44
C VAL A 55 -6.96 6.23 -9.01
N GLU A 56 -7.37 5.32 -9.88
CA GLU A 56 -8.37 4.31 -9.57
C GLU A 56 -7.92 3.41 -8.42
N LEU A 57 -6.69 2.89 -8.47
CA LEU A 57 -6.10 2.08 -7.41
C LEU A 57 -6.05 2.85 -6.08
N LYS A 58 -5.65 4.12 -6.10
CA LYS A 58 -5.66 4.98 -4.90
C LYS A 58 -7.06 5.09 -4.32
N ASN A 59 -8.07 5.28 -5.14
CA ASN A 59 -9.46 5.39 -4.70
C ASN A 59 -9.96 4.06 -4.13
N THR A 60 -9.67 2.94 -4.79
CA THR A 60 -10.02 1.59 -4.31
C THR A 60 -9.34 1.28 -2.99
N VAL A 61 -8.06 1.58 -2.83
CA VAL A 61 -7.34 1.38 -1.56
C VAL A 61 -7.89 2.29 -0.47
N ALA A 62 -8.24 3.55 -0.79
CA ALA A 62 -8.84 4.47 0.16
C ALA A 62 -10.23 3.98 0.63
N THR A 63 -11.06 3.50 -0.29
CA THR A 63 -12.39 2.94 0.02
C THR A 63 -12.28 1.62 0.78
N ALA A 64 -11.46 0.68 0.32
CA ALA A 64 -11.22 -0.60 0.99
C ALA A 64 -10.62 -0.41 2.40
N SER A 65 -9.71 0.56 2.58
CA SER A 65 -9.18 0.89 3.91
C SER A 65 -10.24 1.51 4.80
N LYS A 66 -11.16 2.32 4.25
CA LYS A 66 -12.25 2.96 5.00
C LYS A 66 -13.32 1.95 5.41
N GLU A 67 -13.71 1.06 4.49
CA GLU A 67 -14.67 -0.02 4.73
C GLU A 67 -14.10 -1.12 5.60
N GLY A 68 -12.84 -1.51 5.40
CA GLY A 68 -12.14 -2.46 6.26
C GLY A 68 -11.98 -1.94 7.69
N LYS A 69 -11.69 -0.65 7.87
CA LYS A 69 -11.62 -0.03 9.20
C LYS A 69 -12.98 0.06 9.87
N ALA A 70 -14.06 0.31 9.13
CA ALA A 70 -15.42 0.28 9.66
C ALA A 70 -15.84 -1.14 10.05
N SER A 71 -15.56 -2.14 9.19
CA SER A 71 -15.94 -3.53 9.40
C SER A 71 -15.18 -4.18 10.56
N ILE A 72 -13.87 -3.89 10.71
CA ILE A 72 -13.08 -4.31 11.88
C ILE A 72 -13.63 -3.67 13.17
N GLN A 73 -14.01 -2.39 13.14
CA GLN A 73 -14.50 -1.73 14.34
C GLN A 73 -15.88 -2.22 14.77
N THR A 74 -16.76 -2.52 13.80
CA THR A 74 -18.05 -3.17 14.07
C THR A 74 -17.83 -4.56 14.63
N PHE A 75 -16.96 -5.38 14.03
CA PHE A 75 -16.63 -6.71 14.53
C PHE A 75 -16.06 -6.69 15.96
N ILE A 76 -15.10 -5.80 16.25
CA ILE A 76 -14.55 -5.63 17.60
C ILE A 76 -15.67 -5.25 18.60
N THR A 77 -16.60 -4.39 18.20
CA THR A 77 -17.72 -3.97 19.05
C THR A 77 -18.69 -5.12 19.33
N ASP A 78 -19.00 -5.92 18.31
CA ASP A 78 -19.89 -7.07 18.43
C ASP A 78 -19.27 -8.18 19.30
N VAL A 79 -17.98 -8.45 19.11
CA VAL A 79 -17.22 -9.38 19.97
C VAL A 79 -17.20 -8.89 21.41
N LYS A 80 -16.99 -7.59 21.64
CA LYS A 80 -16.96 -7.03 23.00
C LYS A 80 -18.32 -7.17 23.69
N THR A 81 -19.41 -6.94 22.95
CA THR A 81 -20.78 -7.10 23.44
C THR A 81 -21.09 -8.56 23.76
N ALA A 82 -20.74 -9.49 22.86
CA ALA A 82 -20.91 -10.92 23.07
C ALA A 82 -20.13 -11.43 24.30
N ILE A 83 -18.90 -10.95 24.51
CA ILE A 83 -18.10 -11.26 25.71
C ILE A 83 -18.75 -10.67 26.97
N PHE A 84 -19.33 -9.47 26.89
CA PHE A 84 -19.96 -8.82 28.04
C PHE A 84 -21.25 -9.52 28.46
N GLU A 85 -22.09 -9.89 27.49
CA GLU A 85 -23.32 -10.66 27.70
C GLU A 85 -22.99 -12.06 28.24
N TRP A 86 -21.99 -12.73 27.65
CA TRP A 86 -21.56 -14.04 28.13
C TRP A 86 -20.91 -14.00 29.53
N LYS A 87 -20.21 -12.92 29.87
CA LYS A 87 -19.67 -12.67 31.22
C LYS A 87 -20.76 -12.42 32.25
N LEU A 88 -21.87 -11.80 31.84
CA LEU A 88 -23.08 -11.62 32.64
C LEU A 88 -23.79 -12.97 32.87
N GLU A 89 -23.76 -13.87 31.89
CA GLU A 89 -24.33 -15.22 31.98
C GLU A 89 -23.47 -16.22 32.77
N THR A 90 -22.13 -16.06 32.82
CA THR A 90 -21.19 -17.11 33.27
C THR A 90 -20.34 -16.70 34.47
N GLU A 91 -20.96 -16.21 35.54
CA GLU A 91 -20.28 -15.66 36.72
C GLU A 91 -19.33 -16.65 37.45
N GLU A 92 -19.46 -17.96 37.24
CA GLU A 92 -18.71 -18.98 38.00
C GLU A 92 -17.36 -19.44 37.40
N ASN A 93 -17.09 -19.35 36.09
CA ASN A 93 -15.91 -19.98 35.45
C ASN A 93 -14.80 -19.00 34.99
N LYS A 94 -14.73 -17.80 35.59
CA LYS A 94 -13.97 -16.60 35.17
C LYS A 94 -12.47 -16.74 34.86
N LYS A 95 -11.75 -17.75 35.36
CA LYS A 95 -10.28 -17.64 35.49
C LYS A 95 -9.49 -18.00 34.23
N GLY A 96 -9.79 -19.11 33.57
CA GLY A 96 -9.08 -19.51 32.34
C GLY A 96 -9.43 -18.61 31.16
N LEU A 97 -10.66 -18.11 31.14
CA LEU A 97 -11.16 -17.30 30.04
C LEU A 97 -10.60 -15.88 29.99
N GLN A 98 -10.27 -15.28 31.15
CA GLN A 98 -9.55 -14.01 31.18
C GLN A 98 -8.16 -14.12 30.56
N GLU A 99 -7.55 -15.29 30.66
CA GLU A 99 -6.24 -15.59 30.08
C GLU A 99 -6.34 -15.66 28.55
N ASP A 100 -7.34 -16.38 28.03
CA ASP A 100 -7.60 -16.49 26.58
C ASP A 100 -7.95 -15.14 25.93
N VAL A 101 -8.70 -14.28 26.62
CA VAL A 101 -9.04 -12.93 26.10
C VAL A 101 -7.84 -11.99 26.11
N MET A 102 -6.97 -12.07 27.12
CA MET A 102 -5.71 -11.31 27.13
C MET A 102 -4.79 -11.75 26.00
N GLU A 103 -4.71 -13.05 25.71
CA GLU A 103 -3.90 -13.58 24.63
C GLU A 103 -4.41 -13.14 23.24
N LEU A 104 -5.73 -13.01 23.09
CA LEU A 104 -6.35 -12.42 21.90
C LEU A 104 -6.08 -10.92 21.77
N GLU A 105 -6.13 -10.15 22.86
CA GLU A 105 -5.76 -8.73 22.84
C GLU A 105 -4.29 -8.53 22.44
N ASP A 106 -3.38 -9.35 22.95
CA ASP A 106 -1.96 -9.28 22.61
C ASP A 106 -1.73 -9.66 21.13
N SER A 107 -2.43 -10.69 20.64
CA SER A 107 -2.40 -11.09 19.24
C SER A 107 -2.90 -9.99 18.30
N ILE A 108 -3.98 -9.27 18.68
CA ILE A 108 -4.49 -8.14 17.90
C ILE A 108 -3.46 -7.00 17.90
N LYS A 109 -2.81 -6.75 19.03
CA LYS A 109 -1.82 -5.68 19.17
C LYS A 109 -0.56 -5.95 18.36
N ASP A 110 -0.15 -7.21 18.27
CA ASP A 110 0.94 -7.65 17.40
C ASP A 110 0.57 -7.49 15.94
N LEU A 111 -0.67 -7.85 15.55
CA LEU A 111 -1.16 -7.62 14.18
C LEU A 111 -1.24 -6.13 13.83
N GLU A 112 -1.67 -5.26 14.75
CA GLU A 112 -1.65 -3.81 14.56
C GLU A 112 -0.22 -3.28 14.42
N THR A 113 0.72 -3.82 15.20
CA THR A 113 2.14 -3.45 15.17
C THR A 113 2.80 -3.91 13.88
N GLU A 114 2.52 -5.13 13.40
CA GLU A 114 2.97 -5.63 12.11
C GLU A 114 2.38 -4.84 10.96
N LEU A 115 1.09 -4.47 11.02
CA LEU A 115 0.43 -3.66 10.00
C LEU A 115 0.98 -2.21 9.98
N ALA A 116 1.36 -1.66 11.14
CA ALA A 116 2.03 -0.37 11.25
C ALA A 116 3.50 -0.41 10.80
N ALA A 117 4.20 -1.53 11.06
CA ALA A 117 5.58 -1.77 10.63
C ALA A 117 5.67 -2.04 9.12
N ALA A 118 4.71 -2.77 8.54
CA ALA A 118 4.56 -2.97 7.10
C ALA A 118 4.37 -1.63 6.39
N ASN A 119 3.57 -0.71 6.96
CA ASN A 119 3.44 0.67 6.49
C ASN A 119 4.69 1.55 6.67
N SER A 120 5.68 1.11 7.45
CA SER A 120 6.90 1.87 7.77
C SER A 120 8.14 1.42 7.00
N LYS A 121 8.15 0.19 6.45
CA LYS A 121 9.25 -0.37 5.64
C LYS A 121 9.23 0.09 4.18
N GLU A 122 8.15 0.70 3.70
CA GLU A 122 8.03 1.20 2.32
C GLU A 122 8.54 2.65 2.12
N LYS A 123 9.47 3.11 2.96
CA LYS A 123 9.79 4.53 3.06
C LYS A 123 11.29 4.83 3.13
#